data_AF-A0A443QVW9-F1
#
_entry.id   AF-A0A443QVW9-F1
#
_cell.length_a   1.000
_cell.length_b   1.000
_cell.length_c   1.000
_cell.angle_alpha   90.00
_cell.angle_beta   90.00
_cell.angle_gamma   90.00
#
_symmetry.space_group_name_H-M   'P 1'
#
loop_
_entity.id
_entity.type
_entity.pdbx_description
1 polymer ?
#
loop_
_entity_poly.entity_id
_entity_poly.type
_entity_poly.pdbx_seq_one_letter_code
_entity_poly.pdbx_strand_id
1 'polypeptide(L)'
;MSTPQVTAYIINEAQRRIWSQELNLGKKESCGQISNNTAKMECIEFQEIKSVIASFKSMRLAKPKRADKKAMESVMDEKFAIVFQSEFKIYGQIPVNISVFIKYAI
;
A
#
# COMPACT_ATOMS: atom_id res chain seq x y z
N MET A 1 21.81 8.36 5.60
CA MET A 1 20.65 8.46 4.69
C MET A 1 19.83 7.18 4.83
N SER A 2 18.61 7.24 5.37
CA SER A 2 17.75 6.06 5.45
C SER A 2 17.21 5.74 4.04
N THR A 3 17.40 4.51 3.58
CA THR A 3 16.81 4.04 2.31
C THR A 3 15.28 4.12 2.39
N PRO A 4 14.60 4.77 1.42
CA PRO A 4 13.14 4.84 1.40
C PRO A 4 12.53 3.44 1.44
N GLN A 5 11.37 3.33 2.08
CA GLN A 5 10.68 2.07 2.28
C GLN A 5 9.25 2.19 1.75
N VAL A 6 8.83 1.18 0.99
CA VAL A 6 7.45 1.06 0.52
C VAL A 6 6.70 0.13 1.45
N THR A 7 5.51 0.54 1.88
CA THR A 7 4.57 -0.28 2.64
C THR A 7 3.29 -0.48 1.83
N ALA A 8 2.82 -1.71 1.78
CA ALA A 8 1.60 -2.13 1.10
C ALA A 8 0.44 -2.24 2.10
N TYR A 9 -0.74 -1.77 1.69
CA TYR A 9 -1.98 -1.81 2.46
C TYR A 9 -3.10 -2.37 1.60
N ILE A 10 -4.00 -3.17 2.19
CA ILE A 10 -5.27 -3.54 1.55
C ILE A 10 -6.37 -2.59 2.01
N ILE A 11 -7.15 -2.08 1.07
CA ILE A 11 -8.25 -1.16 1.32
C ILE A 11 -9.49 -1.57 0.52
N ASN A 12 -10.66 -1.20 1.02
CA ASN A 12 -11.91 -1.32 0.27
C ASN A 12 -12.24 -0.04 -0.50
N GLU A 13 -13.34 -0.05 -1.26
CA GLU A 13 -13.76 1.10 -2.07
C GLU A 13 -14.03 2.37 -1.25
N ALA A 14 -14.64 2.24 -0.06
CA ALA A 14 -14.92 3.38 0.81
C ALA A 14 -13.62 4.05 1.29
N GLN A 15 -12.67 3.26 1.78
CA GLN A 15 -11.35 3.74 2.19
C GLN A 15 -10.57 4.36 1.02
N ARG A 16 -10.71 3.81 -0.19
CA ARG A 16 -10.06 4.36 -1.39
C ARG A 16 -10.54 5.77 -1.73
N ARG A 17 -11.85 6.04 -1.57
CA ARG A 17 -12.42 7.38 -1.82
C ARG A 17 -11.83 8.41 -0.85
N ILE A 18 -11.72 8.03 0.43
CA ILE A 18 -11.12 8.88 1.48
C ILE A 18 -9.63 9.11 1.19
N TRP A 19 -8.88 8.07 0.81
CA TRP A 19 -7.45 8.17 0.50
C TRP A 19 -7.16 9.12 -0.67
N SER A 20 -8.08 9.25 -1.61
CA SER A 20 -7.94 10.18 -2.74
C SER A 20 -8.32 11.62 -2.39
N GLN A 21 -9.02 11.84 -1.27
CA GLN A 21 -9.57 13.14 -0.88
C GLN A 21 -8.77 13.77 0.27
N GLU A 22 -8.21 12.98 1.18
CA GLU A 22 -7.41 13.49 2.29
C GLU A 22 -5.97 13.83 1.87
N LEU A 23 -5.63 15.12 1.98
CA LEU A 23 -4.26 15.63 2.05
C LEU A 23 -3.56 15.26 3.37
N ASN A 24 -4.30 14.73 4.35
CA ASN A 24 -3.81 14.44 5.68
C ASN A 24 -3.38 12.99 5.82
N LEU A 25 -2.15 12.81 6.33
CA LEU A 25 -1.51 11.55 6.67
C LEU A 25 -2.15 10.86 7.90
N GLY A 26 -3.47 10.91 8.03
CA GLY A 26 -4.21 10.23 9.09
C GLY A 26 -4.06 8.72 8.97
N LYS A 27 -4.00 8.03 10.12
CA LYS A 27 -3.74 6.58 10.23
C LYS A 27 -4.51 5.81 9.16
N LYS A 28 -3.76 5.29 8.20
CA LYS A 28 -4.23 4.51 7.07
C LYS A 28 -4.68 3.15 7.56
N GLU A 29 -5.93 3.10 8.03
CA GLU A 29 -6.53 1.86 8.49
C GLU A 29 -6.72 0.91 7.30
N SER A 30 -5.99 -0.19 7.33
CA SER A 30 -6.15 -1.25 6.33
C SER A 30 -7.36 -2.11 6.71
N CYS A 31 -8.20 -2.47 5.74
CA CYS A 31 -9.35 -3.36 5.96
C CYS A 31 -8.95 -4.83 6.16
N GLY A 32 -7.66 -5.15 6.06
CA GLY A 32 -7.12 -6.49 6.22
C GLY A 32 -5.66 -6.44 6.66
N GLN A 33 -5.08 -7.60 6.92
CA GLN A 33 -3.68 -7.70 7.30
C GLN A 33 -2.88 -8.29 6.15
N ILE A 34 -1.83 -7.61 5.71
CA ILE A 34 -0.85 -8.16 4.77
C ILE A 34 0.42 -8.47 5.57
N SER A 35 0.88 -9.72 5.49
CA SER A 35 2.19 -10.13 6.00
C SER A 35 3.28 -9.89 4.95
N ASN A 36 4.48 -9.54 5.40
CA ASN A 36 5.60 -9.14 4.53
C ASN A 36 5.21 -8.00 3.57
N ASN A 37 4.49 -7.01 4.09
CA ASN A 37 3.92 -5.89 3.34
C ASN A 37 4.90 -4.71 3.20
N THR A 38 6.17 -4.92 3.44
CA THR A 38 7.18 -3.86 3.47
C THR A 38 8.37 -4.27 2.61
N ALA A 39 8.84 -3.36 1.77
CA ALA A 39 10.03 -3.54 0.95
C ALA A 39 10.88 -2.27 0.94
N LYS A 40 12.21 -2.44 1.02
CA LYS A 40 13.14 -1.33 0.82
C LYS A 40 13.22 -1.01 -0.66
N MET A 41 13.41 0.27 -0.98
CA MET A 41 13.77 0.67 -2.33
C MET A 41 15.26 0.41 -2.55
N GLU A 42 15.57 -0.33 -3.60
CA GLU A 42 16.91 -0.70 -4.00
C GLU A 42 17.21 -0.12 -5.39
N CYS A 43 18.39 0.47 -5.54
CA CYS A 43 18.87 0.86 -6.86
C CYS A 43 19.39 -0.39 -7.57
N ILE A 44 18.77 -0.73 -8.69
CA ILE A 44 19.18 -1.83 -9.55
C ILE A 44 19.79 -1.21 -10.81
N GLU A 45 21.02 -1.63 -11.11
CA GLU A 45 21.72 -1.29 -12.34
C GLU A 45 21.74 -2.51 -13.26
N PHE A 46 21.08 -2.41 -14.41
CA PHE A 46 21.12 -3.44 -15.43
C PHE A 46 21.23 -2.78 -16.80
N GLN A 47 22.27 -3.14 -17.56
CA GLN A 47 22.50 -2.67 -18.94
C GLN A 47 22.28 -1.15 -19.10
N GLU A 48 23.03 -0.34 -18.34
CA GLU A 48 23.01 1.13 -18.36
C GLU A 48 21.74 1.82 -17.79
N ILE A 49 20.69 1.07 -17.46
CA ILE A 49 19.47 1.61 -16.86
C ILE A 49 19.61 1.61 -15.32
N LYS A 50 19.55 2.79 -14.72
CA LYS A 50 19.44 2.98 -13.26
C LYS A 50 17.98 3.04 -12.86
N SER A 51 17.49 1.98 -12.22
CA SER A 51 16.11 1.92 -11.71
C SER A 51 16.09 1.84 -10.20
N VAL A 52 15.09 2.47 -9.57
CA VAL A 52 14.82 2.33 -8.14
C VAL A 52 13.59 1.43 -7.98
N ILE A 53 13.77 0.27 -7.37
CA ILE A 53 12.76 -0.79 -7.34
C ILE A 53 12.52 -1.24 -5.89
N ALA A 54 11.25 -1.44 -5.52
CA ALA A 54 10.87 -2.11 -4.28
C ALA A 54 10.21 -3.46 -4.62
N SER A 55 10.80 -4.57 -4.16
CA SER A 55 10.38 -5.93 -4.53
C SER A 55 9.60 -6.61 -3.40
N PHE A 56 8.38 -7.08 -3.72
CA PHE A 56 7.49 -7.77 -2.79
C PHE A 56 7.36 -9.25 -3.15
N LYS A 57 8.36 -10.07 -2.82
CA LYS A 57 8.43 -11.50 -3.24
C LYS A 57 7.58 -12.46 -2.41
N SER A 58 7.34 -12.11 -1.14
CA SER A 58 6.66 -12.99 -0.18
C SER A 58 5.49 -12.31 0.52
N MET A 59 4.93 -11.28 -0.12
CA MET A 59 3.75 -10.57 0.37
C MET A 59 2.54 -11.50 0.32
N ARG A 60 1.82 -11.61 1.44
CA ARG A 60 0.65 -12.49 1.55
C ARG A 60 -0.44 -11.82 2.35
N LEU A 61 -1.68 -11.99 1.92
CA LEU A 61 -2.84 -11.61 2.69
C LEU A 61 -2.94 -12.55 3.91
N ALA A 62 -2.70 -12.03 5.11
CA ALA A 62 -3.02 -12.70 6.36
C ALA A 62 -4.54 -12.59 6.60
N LYS A 63 -5.09 -13.45 7.47
CA LYS A 63 -6.54 -13.63 7.67
C LYS A 63 -7.30 -12.28 7.60
N PRO A 64 -8.31 -12.14 6.73
CA PRO A 64 -9.06 -10.89 6.63
C PRO A 64 -9.70 -10.58 7.99
N LYS A 65 -9.59 -9.34 8.45
CA LYS A 65 -10.44 -8.84 9.53
C LYS A 65 -11.84 -8.75 8.95
N ARG A 66 -12.65 -9.81 9.10
CA ARG A 66 -14.08 -9.71 8.80
C ARG A 66 -14.63 -8.62 9.70
N ALA A 67 -15.11 -7.53 9.11
CA ALA A 67 -16.02 -6.65 9.82
C ALA A 67 -17.21 -7.51 10.28
N ASP A 68 -17.66 -7.35 11.52
CA ASP A 68 -18.86 -8.00 12.06
C ASP A 68 -20.11 -7.50 11.33
N LYS A 69 -20.26 -7.84 10.05
CA LYS A 69 -21.44 -7.50 9.25
C LYS A 69 -22.50 -8.59 9.45
N LYS A 70 -23.69 -8.14 9.82
CA LYS A 70 -24.90 -8.93 10.01
C LYS A 70 -25.20 -9.77 8.76
N ALA A 71 -24.95 -11.07 8.87
CA ALA A 71 -25.54 -12.27 8.22
C ALA A 71 -26.24 -12.25 6.83
N MET A 72 -26.30 -11.17 6.05
CA MET A 72 -27.09 -11.13 4.81
C MET A 72 -26.44 -10.41 3.61
N GLU A 73 -25.26 -9.81 3.76
CA GLU A 73 -24.47 -9.34 2.61
C GLU A 73 -23.45 -10.42 2.24
N SER A 74 -23.54 -10.94 1.01
CA SER A 74 -22.51 -11.81 0.45
C SER A 74 -21.18 -11.06 0.42
N VAL A 75 -20.18 -11.60 1.10
CA VAL A 75 -18.77 -11.12 1.13
C VAL A 75 -18.15 -11.04 -0.29
N MET A 76 -18.83 -11.57 -1.30
CA MET A 76 -18.35 -11.74 -2.68
C MET A 76 -18.41 -10.46 -3.53
N ASP A 77 -19.09 -9.39 -3.09
CA ASP A 77 -19.26 -8.15 -3.89
C ASP A 77 -18.37 -6.99 -3.44
N GLU A 78 -17.60 -7.15 -2.36
CA GLU A 78 -16.68 -6.10 -1.90
C GLU A 78 -15.44 -6.05 -2.81
N LYS A 79 -15.16 -4.87 -3.37
CA LYS A 79 -13.97 -4.61 -4.19
C LYS A 79 -12.83 -4.13 -3.31
N PHE A 80 -11.68 -4.81 -3.41
CA PHE A 80 -10.47 -4.42 -2.71
C PHE A 80 -9.40 -3.89 -3.66
N ALA A 81 -8.49 -3.10 -3.09
CA ALA A 81 -7.32 -2.58 -3.77
C ALA A 81 -6.10 -2.69 -2.86
N ILE A 82 -4.94 -2.90 -3.46
CA ILE A 82 -3.65 -2.78 -2.76
C ILE A 82 -3.07 -1.41 -3.08
N VAL A 83 -2.68 -0.70 -2.01
CA VAL A 83 -1.99 0.59 -2.10
C VAL A 83 -0.55 0.41 -1.66
N PHE A 84 0.38 0.80 -2.51
CA PHE A 84 1.80 0.89 -2.19
C PHE A 84 2.12 2.34 -1.88
N GLN A 85 2.66 2.58 -0.69
CA GLN A 85 3.01 3.91 -0.24
C GLN A 85 4.46 3.99 0.20
N SER A 86 5.13 5.07 -0.18
CA SER A 86 6.43 5.45 0.36
C SER A 86 6.36 6.88 0.90
N GLU A 87 6.98 7.09 2.06
CA GLU A 87 7.21 8.42 2.60
C GLU A 87 8.70 8.60 2.85
N PHE A 88 9.29 9.62 2.24
CA PHE A 88 10.71 9.91 2.34
C PHE A 88 10.97 11.40 2.16
N LYS A 89 12.20 11.83 2.46
CA LYS A 89 12.60 13.23 2.27
C LYS A 89 13.64 13.35 1.17
N ILE A 90 13.40 14.22 0.19
CA ILE A 90 14.41 14.60 -0.81
C ILE A 90 15.35 15.61 -0.15
N TYR A 91 16.65 15.36 -0.24
CA TYR A 91 17.72 16.14 0.42
C TYR A 91 17.53 16.30 1.95
N GLY A 92 16.76 15.41 2.59
CA GLY A 92 16.46 15.50 4.03
C GLY A 92 15.51 16.64 4.42
N GLN A 93 15.04 17.44 3.47
CA GLN A 93 14.25 18.66 3.72
C GLN A 93 12.84 18.58 3.16
N ILE A 94 12.68 18.09 1.93
CA ILE A 94 11.40 18.11 1.23
C ILE A 94 10.67 16.79 1.47
N PRO A 95 9.60 16.75 2.30
CA PRO A 95 8.83 15.54 2.50
C PRO A 95 8.07 15.19 1.22
N VAL A 96 8.15 13.93 0.82
CA VAL A 96 7.47 13.38 -0.34
C VAL A 96 6.71 12.14 0.09
N ASN A 97 5.42 12.11 -0.24
CA ASN A 97 4.55 10.97 -0.04
C ASN A 97 4.04 10.52 -1.41
N ILE A 98 4.35 9.27 -1.78
CA ILE A 98 3.91 8.67 -3.03
C ILE A 98 2.99 7.52 -2.68
N SER A 99 1.81 7.49 -3.30
CA SER A 99 0.86 6.38 -3.20
C SER A 99 0.50 5.89 -4.60
N VAL A 100 0.62 4.58 -4.84
CA VAL A 100 0.24 3.91 -6.09
C VAL A 100 -0.85 2.89 -5.79
N PHE A 101 -1.92 2.92 -6.57
CA PHE A 101 -3.09 2.06 -6.41
C PHE A 101 -3.13 1.01 -7.52
N ILE A 102 -3.30 -0.26 -7.17
CA ILE A 102 -3.62 -1.31 -8.14
C ILE A 102 -5.13 -1.55 -8.10
N LYS A 103 -5.82 -1.20 -9.20
CA LYS A 103 -7.30 -1.09 -9.28
C LYS A 103 -8.08 -2.42 -9.27
N TYR A 104 -7.43 -3.59 -9.17
CA TYR A 104 -8.09 -4.89 -9.31
C TYR A 104 -7.47 -5.96 -8.42
N ALA A 105 -7.34 -5.70 -7.12
CA ALA A 105 -6.80 -6.67 -6.19
C ALA A 105 -7.94 -7.32 -5.38
N ILE A 106 -8.50 -8.40 -5.96
CA ILE A 106 -9.47 -9.32 -5.37
C ILE A 106 -10.89 -8.75 -5.29
#